data_AF-A0A537K4J9-F1
#
_entry.id   AF-A0A537K4J9-F1
#
_cell.length_a   1.000
_cell.length_b   1.000
_cell.length_c   1.000
_cell.angle_alpha   90.00
_cell.angle_beta   90.00
_cell.angle_gamma   90.00
#
_symmetry.space_group_name_H-M   'P 1'
#
loop_
_entity.id
_entity.type
_entity.pdbx_description
1 polymer ?
#
loop_
_entity_poly.entity_id
_entity_poly.type
_entity_poly.pdbx_seq_one_letter_code
_entity_poly.pdbx_strand_id
1 'polypeptide(L)'
;SRKETRSLIPKDEKAFLQRDYVWLCSSPVQQSEIDSDIFNKMVAGNDVDVIDVRELHEVPAVNEFNHIRIPLAQLADNISLIKSDTVIAFCQSGKRSLQAAKILSGIFGDSKKVYSLRGGIVEWKKQKQTV
;
A
#
# COMPACT_ATOMS: atom_id res chain seq x y z
N SER A 1 4.76 -34.58 20.48
CA SER A 1 3.37 -34.08 20.62
C SER A 1 3.19 -32.76 19.89
N ARG A 2 2.67 -32.78 18.66
CA ARG A 2 2.32 -31.57 17.88
C ARG A 2 0.88 -31.18 18.22
N LYS A 3 0.67 -30.30 19.19
CA LYS A 3 -0.69 -29.90 19.67
C LYS A 3 -1.06 -28.43 19.42
N GLU A 4 -0.29 -27.67 18.64
CA GLU A 4 -0.55 -26.23 18.45
C GLU A 4 -0.52 -25.81 16.98
N THR A 5 -1.41 -26.39 16.17
CA THR A 5 -1.64 -25.90 14.80
C THR A 5 -3.11 -25.94 14.37
N ARG A 6 -4.01 -26.35 15.27
CA ARG A 6 -5.46 -26.51 15.00
C ARG A 6 -6.32 -25.29 15.35
N SER A 7 -5.74 -24.20 15.84
CA SER A 7 -6.52 -23.07 16.38
C SER A 7 -6.72 -21.90 15.41
N LEU A 8 -6.16 -21.97 14.20
CA LEU A 8 -6.22 -20.87 13.21
C LEU A 8 -6.96 -21.26 11.92
N ILE A 9 -7.62 -22.41 11.88
CA ILE A 9 -8.48 -22.79 10.76
C ILE A 9 -9.84 -22.12 10.98
N PRO A 10 -10.30 -21.23 10.08
CA PRO A 10 -11.64 -20.66 10.15
C PRO A 10 -12.65 -21.80 10.19
N LYS A 11 -13.54 -21.78 11.19
CA LYS A 11 -14.46 -22.89 11.46
C LYS A 11 -15.54 -23.07 10.39
N ASP A 12 -15.80 -22.03 9.60
CA ASP A 12 -16.93 -21.97 8.68
C ASP A 12 -16.60 -21.16 7.42
N GLU A 13 -17.12 -21.60 6.27
CA GLU A 13 -17.00 -20.94 4.96
C GLU A 13 -17.48 -19.47 5.02
N LYS A 14 -18.54 -19.20 5.80
CA LYS A 14 -19.05 -17.84 6.04
C LYS A 14 -18.06 -16.96 6.80
N ALA A 15 -17.30 -17.49 7.76
CA ALA A 15 -16.29 -16.71 8.49
C ALA A 15 -15.05 -16.41 7.64
N PHE A 16 -14.77 -17.25 6.64
CA PHE A 16 -13.75 -17.01 5.61
C PHE A 16 -14.21 -15.97 4.57
N LEU A 17 -15.48 -16.01 4.17
CA LEU A 17 -16.07 -15.10 3.16
C LEU A 17 -16.55 -13.76 3.72
N GLN A 18 -16.79 -13.63 5.02
CA GLN A 18 -17.33 -12.42 5.66
C GLN A 18 -16.32 -11.27 5.84
N ARG A 19 -15.06 -11.45 5.46
CA ARG A 19 -14.05 -10.36 5.52
C ARG A 19 -13.68 -9.85 4.14
N ASP A 20 -14.60 -9.12 3.51
CA ASP A 20 -14.23 -8.12 2.47
C ASP A 20 -14.03 -8.58 1.02
N TYR A 21 -14.42 -9.80 0.61
CA TYR A 21 -14.26 -10.19 -0.82
C TYR A 21 -15.28 -9.53 -1.77
N VAL A 22 -16.46 -9.15 -1.26
CA VAL A 22 -17.55 -8.58 -2.08
C VAL A 22 -17.37 -7.07 -2.32
N TRP A 23 -16.72 -6.37 -1.40
CA TRP A 23 -16.50 -4.91 -1.49
C TRP A 23 -15.29 -4.57 -2.39
N LEU A 24 -14.31 -5.47 -2.52
CA LEU A 24 -13.09 -5.30 -3.34
C LEU A 24 -13.30 -5.25 -4.87
N CYS A 25 -14.49 -5.58 -5.38
CA CYS A 25 -14.72 -5.79 -6.82
C CYS A 25 -15.88 -5.00 -7.45
N SER A 26 -16.54 -4.08 -6.74
CA SER A 26 -17.62 -3.26 -7.32
C SER A 26 -17.57 -1.80 -6.87
N SER A 27 -16.59 -1.05 -7.39
CA SER A 27 -16.72 0.39 -7.62
C SER A 27 -15.61 0.89 -8.56
N PRO A 28 -15.88 1.95 -9.35
CA PRO A 28 -14.96 2.39 -10.39
C PRO A 28 -13.67 2.90 -9.76
N VAL A 29 -12.56 2.27 -10.15
CA VAL A 29 -11.19 2.66 -9.78
C VAL A 29 -10.93 4.06 -10.35
N GLN A 30 -11.28 5.10 -9.59
CA GLN A 30 -10.92 6.47 -9.94
C GLN A 30 -9.44 6.67 -9.61
N GLN A 31 -8.64 6.73 -10.68
CA GLN A 31 -7.26 7.24 -10.76
C GLN A 31 -6.42 7.13 -9.48
N SER A 32 -6.11 5.91 -9.09
CA SER A 32 -5.27 5.60 -7.91
C SER A 32 -3.78 5.55 -8.25
N GLU A 33 -3.33 5.96 -9.43
CA GLU A 33 -1.91 5.88 -9.85
C GLU A 33 -1.35 7.26 -10.21
N ILE A 34 -0.17 7.57 -9.66
CA ILE A 34 0.61 8.79 -9.95
C ILE A 34 1.97 8.43 -10.55
N ASP A 35 2.53 9.33 -11.35
CA ASP A 35 3.90 9.22 -11.86
C ASP A 35 4.95 9.75 -10.87
N SER A 36 6.22 9.59 -11.22
CA SER A 36 7.37 10.04 -10.42
C SER A 36 7.43 11.56 -10.23
N ASP A 37 6.95 12.35 -11.19
CA ASP A 37 7.02 13.82 -11.12
C ASP A 37 6.00 14.36 -10.12
N ILE A 38 4.77 13.85 -10.17
CA ILE A 38 3.71 14.16 -9.21
C ILE A 38 4.13 13.67 -7.83
N PHE A 39 4.68 12.46 -7.73
CA PHE A 39 5.22 11.93 -6.48
C PHE A 39 6.24 12.88 -5.85
N ASN A 40 7.24 13.33 -6.60
CA ASN A 40 8.27 14.23 -6.09
C ASN A 40 7.67 15.56 -5.59
N LYS A 41 6.67 16.11 -6.29
CA LYS A 41 5.97 17.35 -5.87
C LYS A 41 5.18 17.15 -4.58
N MET A 42 4.46 16.03 -4.46
CA MET A 42 3.67 15.71 -3.27
C MET A 42 4.56 15.47 -2.04
N VAL A 43 5.63 14.69 -2.20
CA VAL A 43 6.58 14.41 -1.12
C VAL A 43 7.30 15.67 -0.66
N ALA A 44 7.64 16.59 -1.56
CA ALA A 44 8.24 17.87 -1.20
C ALA A 44 7.33 18.78 -0.35
N GLY A 45 6.02 18.58 -0.40
CA GLY A 45 5.04 19.30 0.41
C GLY A 45 4.96 18.83 1.87
N ASN A 46 5.57 17.69 2.22
CA ASN A 46 5.57 17.08 3.56
C ASN A 46 4.19 16.80 4.20
N ASP A 47 3.09 16.91 3.45
CA ASP A 47 1.71 16.67 3.93
C ASP A 47 1.16 15.32 3.43
N VAL A 48 2.07 14.35 3.21
CA VAL A 48 1.75 13.05 2.64
C VAL A 48 2.42 11.93 3.43
N ASP A 49 1.69 10.84 3.67
CA ASP A 49 2.26 9.61 4.21
C ASP A 49 2.65 8.69 3.06
N VAL A 50 3.96 8.45 2.91
CA VAL A 50 4.48 7.52 1.93
C VAL A 50 4.62 6.14 2.57
N ILE A 51 4.01 5.11 1.98
CA ILE A 51 3.95 3.75 2.53
C ILE A 51 4.74 2.78 1.64
N ASP A 52 5.78 2.16 2.20
CA ASP A 52 6.51 1.07 1.56
C ASP A 52 5.79 -0.26 1.85
N VAL A 53 5.13 -0.81 0.83
CA VAL A 53 4.38 -2.07 0.93
C VAL A 53 5.19 -3.30 0.53
N ARG A 54 6.51 -3.15 0.40
CA ARG A 54 7.45 -4.26 0.17
C ARG A 54 7.61 -5.13 1.41
N GLU A 55 8.19 -6.30 1.22
CA GLU A 55 8.62 -7.15 2.32
C GLU A 55 9.77 -6.50 3.07
N LEU A 56 9.85 -6.73 4.39
CA LEU A 56 10.84 -6.09 5.26
C LEU A 56 12.30 -6.37 4.85
N HIS A 57 12.52 -7.52 4.22
CA HIS A 57 13.84 -7.98 3.76
C HIS A 57 14.18 -7.56 2.31
N GLU A 58 13.32 -6.78 1.64
CA GLU A 58 13.62 -6.32 0.28
C GLU A 58 14.72 -5.24 0.28
N VAL A 59 15.68 -5.44 -0.63
CA VAL A 59 16.80 -4.55 -0.93
C VAL A 59 16.67 -3.99 -2.36
N PRO A 60 17.23 -2.80 -2.65
CA PRO A 60 17.87 -1.89 -1.71
C PRO A 60 16.88 -1.21 -0.77
N ALA A 61 17.38 -0.82 0.40
CA ALA A 61 16.67 0.09 1.28
C ALA A 61 16.45 1.42 0.53
N VAL A 62 15.31 2.05 0.82
CA VAL A 62 14.95 3.35 0.25
C VAL A 62 15.18 4.36 1.34
N ASN A 63 16.14 5.25 1.14
CA ASN A 63 16.54 6.24 2.15
C ASN A 63 16.43 7.67 1.59
N GLU A 64 15.98 7.81 0.34
CA GLU A 64 15.88 9.07 -0.37
C GLU A 64 14.71 9.95 0.08
N PHE A 65 13.74 9.37 0.81
CA PHE A 65 12.59 10.07 1.38
C PHE A 65 12.05 9.34 2.61
N ASN A 66 11.35 10.10 3.48
CA ASN A 66 10.67 9.54 4.64
C ASN A 66 9.47 8.70 4.20
N HIS A 67 9.37 7.50 4.76
CA HIS A 67 8.27 6.58 4.48
C HIS A 67 8.03 5.67 5.69
N ILE A 68 6.80 5.17 5.79
CA ILE A 68 6.39 4.18 6.78
C ILE A 68 6.42 2.82 6.10
N ARG A 69 7.13 1.86 6.68
CA ARG A 69 7.23 0.51 6.12
C ARG A 69 6.11 -0.36 6.68
N ILE A 70 5.15 -0.70 5.82
CA ILE A 70 4.00 -1.53 6.17
C ILE A 70 3.81 -2.54 5.03
N PRO A 71 4.37 -3.76 5.15
CA PRO A 71 4.23 -4.79 4.12
C PRO A 71 2.76 -5.01 3.75
N LEU A 72 2.48 -5.29 2.48
CA LEU A 72 1.11 -5.44 1.97
C LEU A 72 0.26 -6.39 2.83
N ALA A 73 0.84 -7.51 3.28
CA ALA A 73 0.17 -8.51 4.11
C ALA A 73 -0.25 -7.98 5.50
N GLN A 74 0.41 -6.93 6.00
CA GLN A 74 0.16 -6.33 7.31
C GLN A 74 -0.57 -4.98 7.20
N LEU A 75 -0.90 -4.54 5.98
CA LEU A 75 -1.43 -3.20 5.72
C LEU A 75 -2.77 -2.96 6.41
N ALA A 76 -3.69 -3.93 6.35
CA ALA A 76 -5.01 -3.82 6.95
C ALA A 76 -4.96 -3.69 8.49
N ASP A 77 -4.02 -4.36 9.14
CA ASP A 77 -3.88 -4.34 10.60
C ASP A 77 -3.14 -3.09 11.11
N ASN A 78 -2.43 -2.38 10.23
CA ASN A 78 -1.56 -1.25 10.59
C ASN A 78 -2.04 0.09 10.00
N ILE A 79 -3.29 0.17 9.55
CA ILE A 79 -3.90 1.41 9.00
C ILE A 79 -3.82 2.59 9.97
N SER A 80 -3.82 2.34 11.29
CA SER A 80 -3.75 3.37 12.33
C SER A 80 -2.43 4.14 12.34
N LEU A 81 -1.39 3.63 11.67
CA LEU A 81 -0.12 4.34 11.50
C LEU A 81 -0.20 5.45 10.45
N ILE A 82 -1.21 5.40 9.58
CA ILE A 82 -1.44 6.36 8.51
C ILE A 82 -2.24 7.53 9.08
N LYS A 83 -1.60 8.69 9.22
CA LYS A 83 -2.16 9.88 9.85
C LYS A 83 -2.57 10.92 8.82
N SER A 84 -1.75 11.12 7.79
CA SER A 84 -1.96 12.14 6.76
C SER A 84 -3.21 11.87 5.92
N ASP A 85 -3.84 12.93 5.42
CA ASP A 85 -5.04 12.83 4.58
C ASP A 85 -4.71 12.36 3.15
N THR A 86 -3.46 12.52 2.75
CA THR A 86 -2.93 12.01 1.49
C THR A 86 -1.94 10.89 1.76
N VAL A 87 -2.15 9.77 1.08
CA VAL A 87 -1.38 8.53 1.25
C VAL A 87 -0.85 8.10 -0.10
N ILE A 88 0.45 7.78 -0.16
CA ILE A 88 1.09 7.27 -1.37
C ILE A 88 1.74 5.93 -1.07
N ALA A 89 1.20 4.84 -1.63
CA ALA A 89 1.83 3.53 -1.54
C ALA A 89 2.85 3.32 -2.67
N PHE A 90 3.99 2.71 -2.37
CA PHE A 90 4.93 2.25 -3.38
C PHE A 90 5.43 0.84 -3.08
N CYS A 91 5.85 0.14 -4.14
CA CYS A 91 6.53 -1.14 -4.03
C CYS A 91 7.68 -1.22 -5.06
N GLN A 92 8.18 -2.42 -5.36
CA GLN A 92 9.27 -2.56 -6.34
C GLN A 92 8.87 -2.09 -7.75
N SER A 93 7.73 -2.56 -8.27
CA SER A 93 7.32 -2.40 -9.68
C SER A 93 5.91 -1.84 -9.88
N GLY A 94 5.25 -1.37 -8.81
CA GLY A 94 3.90 -0.78 -8.86
C GLY A 94 2.73 -1.74 -8.60
N LYS A 95 2.90 -3.06 -8.76
CA LYS A 95 1.80 -4.03 -8.64
C LYS A 95 1.18 -4.13 -7.23
N ARG A 96 2.04 -4.29 -6.21
CA ARG A 96 1.60 -4.40 -4.81
C ARG A 96 1.08 -3.09 -4.25
N SER A 97 1.66 -1.96 -4.68
CA SER A 97 1.17 -0.63 -4.30
C SER A 97 -0.18 -0.32 -4.91
N LEU A 98 -0.47 -0.79 -6.12
CA LEU A 98 -1.82 -0.67 -6.69
C LEU A 98 -2.85 -1.45 -5.87
N GLN A 99 -2.49 -2.66 -5.43
CA GLN A 99 -3.36 -3.45 -4.54
C GLN A 99 -3.54 -2.76 -3.19
N ALA A 100 -2.45 -2.24 -2.60
CA ALA A 100 -2.50 -1.47 -1.37
C ALA A 100 -3.43 -0.25 -1.50
N ALA A 101 -3.31 0.49 -2.60
CA ALA A 101 -4.16 1.66 -2.85
C ALA A 101 -5.64 1.28 -2.87
N LYS A 102 -6.00 0.17 -3.54
CA LYS A 102 -7.39 -0.33 -3.55
C LYS A 102 -7.91 -0.71 -2.16
N ILE A 103 -7.08 -1.39 -1.35
CA ILE A 103 -7.44 -1.77 0.02
C ILE A 103 -7.66 -0.52 0.87
N LEU A 104 -6.71 0.42 0.85
CA LEU A 104 -6.75 1.63 1.66
C LEU A 104 -7.88 2.58 1.23
N SER A 105 -8.07 2.80 -0.08
CA SER A 105 -9.23 3.54 -0.60
C SER A 105 -10.54 2.94 -0.12
N GLY A 106 -10.59 1.63 0.10
CA GLY A 106 -11.78 0.99 0.58
C GLY A 106 -12.07 1.10 2.05
N ILE A 107 -11.01 1.04 2.84
CA ILE A 107 -11.10 1.23 4.28
C ILE A 107 -11.40 2.70 4.60
N PHE A 108 -10.75 3.63 3.89
CA PHE A 108 -10.88 5.06 4.16
C PHE A 108 -12.04 5.73 3.41
N GLY A 109 -12.50 5.17 2.29
CA GLY A 109 -13.47 5.84 1.42
C GLY A 109 -12.99 7.22 0.99
N ASP A 110 -13.87 8.22 1.07
CA ASP A 110 -13.56 9.60 0.68
C ASP A 110 -12.81 10.40 1.77
N SER A 111 -12.54 9.80 2.93
CA SER A 111 -11.86 10.52 4.03
C SER A 111 -10.37 10.76 3.76
N LYS A 112 -9.74 9.93 2.92
CA LYS A 112 -8.33 10.05 2.58
C LYS A 112 -8.11 9.85 1.09
N LYS A 113 -7.19 10.62 0.51
CA LYS A 113 -6.74 10.46 -0.88
C LYS A 113 -5.63 9.44 -0.92
N VAL A 114 -5.83 8.36 -1.68
CA VAL A 114 -4.86 7.26 -1.75
C VAL A 114 -4.36 7.08 -3.17
N TYR A 115 -3.04 7.04 -3.30
CA TYR A 115 -2.35 6.90 -4.58
C TYR A 115 -1.33 5.74 -4.52
N SER A 116 -0.99 5.21 -5.68
CA SER A 116 0.06 4.23 -5.94
C SER A 116 1.09 4.85 -6.86
N LEU A 117 2.37 4.68 -6.55
CA LEU A 117 3.45 5.06 -7.44
C LEU A 117 3.52 4.11 -8.64
N ARG A 118 3.22 4.63 -9.84
CA ARG A 118 3.34 3.91 -11.11
C ARG A 118 4.80 3.49 -11.31
N GLY A 119 5.02 2.24 -11.73
CA GLY A 119 6.37 1.71 -11.94
C GLY A 119 7.16 1.39 -10.67
N GLY A 120 6.65 1.78 -9.50
CA GLY A 120 7.29 1.57 -8.22
C GLY A 120 8.64 2.29 -8.09
N ILE A 121 9.41 1.86 -7.10
CA ILE A 121 10.69 2.49 -6.79
C ILE A 121 11.75 2.27 -7.89
N VAL A 122 11.66 1.18 -8.66
CA VAL A 122 12.62 0.88 -9.74
C VAL A 122 12.53 1.94 -10.82
N GLU A 123 11.32 2.27 -11.27
CA GLU A 123 11.12 3.28 -12.31
C GLU A 123 11.50 4.67 -11.79
N TRP A 124 11.08 5.01 -10.57
CA TRP A 124 11.45 6.28 -9.95
C TRP A 124 12.96 6.48 -9.84
N LYS A 125 13.71 5.46 -9.42
CA LYS A 125 15.18 5.51 -9.36
C LYS A 125 15.82 5.65 -10.74
N LYS A 126 15.24 5.03 -11.78
CA LYS A 126 15.74 5.16 -13.16
C LYS A 126 15.60 6.58 -13.67
N GLN A 127 14.45 7.22 -13.42
CA GLN A 127 14.22 8.61 -13.82
C GLN A 127 15.20 9.56 -13.11
N LYS A 128 15.43 9.38 -11.80
CA LYS A 128 16.43 10.15 -11.03
C LYS A 128 17.87 10.04 -11.54
N GLN A 129 18.24 8.91 -12.15
CA GLN A 129 19.60 8.71 -12.70
C GLN A 129 19.78 9.30 -14.11
N THR A 130 18.68 9.72 -14.75
CA THR A 130 18.70 10.27 -16.11
C THR A 130 18.80 11.80 -16.10
N VAL A 131 18.85 12.42 -14.91
CA VAL A 131 18.95 13.87 -14.72
C VAL A 131 20.34 14.25 -14.20
#